data_AF-A0A7S0YGG8-F1
#
_entry.id   AF-A0A7S0YGG8-F1
#
_cell.length_a   1.000
_cell.length_b   1.000
_cell.length_c   1.000
_cell.angle_alpha   90.00
_cell.angle_beta   90.00
_cell.angle_gamma   90.00
#
_symmetry.space_group_name_H-M   'P 1'
#
loop_
_entity.id
_entity.type
_entity.pdbx_description
1 polymer ?
#
loop_
_entity_poly.entity_id
_entity_poly.type
_entity_poly.pdbx_seq_one_letter_code
_entity_poly.pdbx_strand_id
1 'polypeptide(L)'
;SAIIPFAPPAQIESLIVEAVKNGFLEVQVDHRDNVLYFGSKQQFSDAGNELEAVYAKLASMSKRLSEFQTTILATTPSAAAASGAEKTLESLLESHNMAVDVSREKSEAEHLSMLSRRKHIEERKEAYEKELQRFEQDREERKKKASLDAERAETIRRHEEEKRRLEERINREKEEMDQKAIAQLSAQMKNKKSKDGEKVNIQTLKETVISEQEKQREESERRLLKIGKQMDHLERARREAEAVLIEAAWKAHVEKMKALWEADQAADDKRLRLAWEDDLKEAERLLPLQADRELFAASIMNKRKEQFNALKREHEELLRIAYEERHNECERERRHVYVERCKKKVADHVEHLRAEQKKKEEERQRELDRIEEEKRKAKEAELRRQQEEEAAAIAAAEKAAAATAAAAAAPVVAPSDNETAAPSAPKKFIPSALRSRPAESQSSKPSPAPAPASASAYNNSWSNSRYRGGENTSSYGRPNGAPQAYEPSKGRVASSKE
;
A
#
# COMPACT_ATOMS: atom_id res chain seq x y z
N SER A 1 11.16 -59.86 6.97
CA SER A 1 9.69 -60.05 7.08
C SER A 1 9.00 -59.30 8.22
N ALA A 2 9.64 -58.99 9.36
CA ALA A 2 8.95 -58.33 10.49
C ALA A 2 8.34 -56.94 10.19
N ILE A 3 8.89 -56.19 9.23
CA ILE A 3 8.46 -54.82 8.89
C ILE A 3 7.16 -54.80 8.06
N ILE A 4 6.88 -55.85 7.28
CA ILE A 4 5.73 -55.94 6.38
C ILE A 4 4.96 -57.23 6.72
N PRO A 5 4.05 -57.21 7.71
CA PRO A 5 3.37 -58.42 8.19
C PRO A 5 2.18 -58.85 7.32
N PHE A 6 1.71 -58.01 6.41
CA PHE A 6 0.46 -58.22 5.65
C PHE A 6 0.66 -58.87 4.28
N ALA A 7 1.90 -59.13 3.84
CA ALA A 7 2.21 -59.73 2.54
C ALA A 7 3.20 -60.89 2.68
N PRO A 8 3.05 -61.99 1.93
CA PRO A 8 4.00 -63.10 1.95
C PRO A 8 5.36 -62.68 1.36
N PRO A 9 6.48 -63.24 1.87
CA PRO A 9 7.83 -62.80 1.49
C PRO A 9 8.10 -62.91 -0.01
N ALA A 10 7.60 -63.95 -0.68
CA ALA A 10 7.76 -64.11 -2.13
C ALA A 10 7.09 -63.00 -2.95
N GLN A 11 5.96 -62.45 -2.48
CA GLN A 11 5.29 -61.33 -3.16
C GLN A 11 6.05 -60.02 -2.93
N ILE A 12 6.57 -59.82 -1.72
CA ILE A 12 7.43 -58.67 -1.39
C ILE A 12 8.71 -58.71 -2.23
N GLU A 13 9.34 -59.88 -2.36
CA GLU A 13 10.54 -60.07 -3.17
C GLU A 13 10.29 -59.81 -4.65
N SER A 14 9.20 -60.35 -5.21
CA SER A 14 8.80 -60.06 -6.60
C SER A 14 8.60 -58.55 -6.84
N LEU A 15 7.99 -57.84 -5.88
CA LEU A 15 7.79 -56.39 -5.96
C LEU A 15 9.11 -55.61 -5.86
N ILE A 16 10.06 -56.06 -5.02
CA ILE A 16 11.41 -55.48 -4.93
C ILE A 16 12.16 -55.70 -6.26
N VAL A 17 12.12 -56.91 -6.82
CA VAL A 17 12.75 -57.23 -8.11
C VAL A 17 12.13 -56.40 -9.24
N GLU A 18 10.82 -56.18 -9.25
CA GLU A 18 10.14 -55.28 -10.20
C GLU A 18 10.56 -53.81 -10.02
N ALA A 19 10.61 -53.31 -8.79
CA ALA A 19 11.06 -51.95 -8.50
C ALA A 19 12.54 -51.71 -8.89
N VAL A 20 13.40 -52.73 -8.71
CA VAL A 20 14.80 -52.71 -9.18
C VAL A 20 14.89 -52.76 -10.70
N LYS A 21 14.08 -53.62 -11.36
CA LYS A 21 14.01 -53.71 -12.82
C LYS A 21 13.56 -52.41 -13.47
N ASN A 22 12.64 -51.70 -12.83
CA ASN A 22 12.11 -50.41 -13.30
C ASN A 22 12.97 -49.20 -12.87
N GLY A 23 14.10 -49.42 -12.18
CA GLY A 23 15.04 -48.37 -11.80
C GLY A 23 14.61 -47.46 -10.64
N PHE A 24 13.55 -47.82 -9.90
CA PHE A 24 13.10 -47.06 -8.72
C PHE A 24 13.94 -47.35 -7.47
N LEU A 25 14.61 -48.50 -7.42
CA LEU A 25 15.43 -48.94 -6.29
C LEU A 25 16.74 -49.56 -6.78
N GLU A 26 17.85 -49.25 -6.11
CA GLU A 26 19.12 -49.95 -6.29
C GLU A 26 19.32 -50.91 -5.11
N VAL A 27 19.04 -52.21 -5.32
CA VAL A 27 19.12 -53.24 -4.26
C VAL A 27 19.78 -54.51 -4.80
N GLN A 28 20.60 -55.15 -3.95
CA GLN A 28 21.04 -56.54 -4.10
C GLN A 28 20.39 -57.41 -3.03
N VAL A 29 20.00 -58.63 -3.40
CA VAL A 29 19.36 -59.62 -2.54
C VAL A 29 20.34 -60.77 -2.32
N ASP A 30 20.68 -61.07 -1.07
CA ASP A 30 21.42 -62.27 -0.71
C ASP A 30 20.51 -63.24 0.07
N HIS A 31 20.20 -64.38 -0.57
CA HIS A 31 19.35 -65.43 0.00
C HIS A 31 20.10 -66.37 0.95
N ARG A 32 21.44 -66.34 0.98
CA ARG A 32 22.24 -67.19 1.89
C ARG A 32 22.15 -66.63 3.31
N ASP A 33 22.34 -65.32 3.43
CA ASP A 33 22.30 -64.60 4.70
C ASP A 33 20.93 -63.93 4.97
N ASN A 34 20.02 -63.93 3.99
CA ASN A 34 18.69 -63.28 4.02
C ASN A 34 18.76 -61.75 4.22
N VAL A 35 19.71 -61.10 3.54
CA VAL A 35 20.00 -59.65 3.65
C VAL A 35 19.70 -58.92 2.34
N LEU A 36 19.22 -57.67 2.47
CA LEU A 36 19.03 -56.73 1.37
C LEU A 36 20.06 -55.60 1.48
N TYR A 37 20.92 -55.44 0.48
CA TYR A 37 21.90 -54.36 0.40
C TYR A 37 21.36 -53.24 -0.48
N PHE A 38 21.19 -52.05 0.08
CA PHE A 38 20.70 -50.86 -0.64
C PHE A 38 21.87 -50.01 -1.15
N GLY A 39 21.97 -49.81 -2.48
CA GLY A 39 22.99 -48.99 -3.13
C GLY A 39 23.35 -49.43 -4.54
N SER A 40 24.01 -48.53 -5.28
CA SER A 40 24.35 -48.72 -6.69
C SER A 40 25.32 -49.89 -6.95
N LYS A 41 25.06 -50.65 -8.01
CA LYS A 41 25.81 -51.87 -8.37
C LYS A 41 27.26 -51.60 -8.83
N GLN A 42 27.64 -50.35 -9.07
CA GLN A 42 28.93 -49.99 -9.68
C GLN A 42 30.14 -50.00 -8.72
N GLN A 43 30.00 -50.52 -7.50
CA GLN A 43 31.03 -50.39 -6.44
C GLN A 43 31.54 -51.70 -5.83
N PHE A 44 30.98 -52.86 -6.19
CA PHE A 44 31.39 -54.17 -5.63
C PHE A 44 31.66 -55.26 -6.69
N SER A 45 31.50 -54.96 -7.98
CA SER A 45 31.68 -55.94 -9.07
C SER A 45 33.01 -55.83 -9.81
N ASP A 46 33.93 -54.96 -9.37
CA ASP A 46 35.32 -54.96 -9.83
C ASP A 46 36.24 -55.10 -8.61
N ALA A 47 36.96 -56.22 -8.54
CA ALA A 47 37.67 -56.69 -7.35
C ALA A 47 39.03 -56.01 -7.14
N GLY A 48 39.10 -54.70 -7.43
CA GLY A 48 40.33 -53.90 -7.41
C GLY A 48 40.33 -52.71 -6.44
N ASN A 49 39.28 -51.87 -6.45
CA ASN A 49 39.35 -50.50 -5.90
C ASN A 49 38.25 -50.17 -4.87
N GLU A 50 38.20 -50.89 -3.73
CA GLU A 50 37.28 -50.55 -2.61
C GLU A 50 37.42 -49.10 -2.13
N LEU A 51 38.64 -48.56 -2.19
CA LEU A 51 38.97 -47.19 -1.78
C LEU A 51 38.22 -46.14 -2.62
N GLU A 52 38.11 -46.35 -3.93
CA GLU A 52 37.49 -45.43 -4.89
C GLU A 52 35.97 -45.39 -4.73
N ALA A 53 35.36 -46.55 -4.44
CA ALA A 53 33.97 -46.66 -4.05
C ALA A 53 33.64 -45.82 -2.78
N VAL A 54 34.51 -45.91 -1.76
CA VAL A 54 34.37 -45.11 -0.53
C VAL A 54 34.50 -43.60 -0.80
N TYR A 55 35.45 -43.17 -1.63
CA TYR A 55 35.58 -41.76 -2.02
C TYR A 55 34.36 -41.24 -2.77
N ALA A 56 33.83 -41.99 -3.73
CA ALA A 56 32.61 -41.62 -4.45
C ALA A 56 31.39 -41.54 -3.50
N LYS A 57 31.29 -42.45 -2.52
CA LYS A 57 30.24 -42.42 -1.49
C LYS A 57 30.35 -41.16 -0.63
N LEU A 58 31.55 -40.81 -0.17
CA LEU A 58 31.81 -39.60 0.62
C LEU A 58 31.50 -38.32 -0.16
N ALA A 59 31.88 -38.25 -1.44
CA ALA A 59 31.58 -37.12 -2.33
C ALA A 59 30.07 -36.96 -2.59
N SER A 60 29.33 -38.06 -2.72
CA SER A 60 27.87 -38.03 -2.85
C SER A 60 27.18 -37.55 -1.57
N MET A 61 27.78 -37.80 -0.40
CA MET A 61 27.26 -37.40 0.90
C MET A 61 27.56 -35.92 1.17
N SER A 62 28.77 -35.45 0.88
CA SER A 62 29.13 -34.04 1.05
C SER A 62 28.31 -33.13 0.12
N LYS A 63 28.04 -33.53 -1.12
CA LYS A 63 27.18 -32.77 -2.03
C LYS A 63 25.74 -32.63 -1.50
N ARG A 64 25.14 -33.73 -1.03
CA ARG A 64 23.81 -33.72 -0.41
C ARG A 64 23.76 -32.92 0.89
N LEU A 65 24.83 -32.96 1.70
CA LEU A 65 24.95 -32.12 2.90
C LEU A 65 25.05 -30.63 2.54
N SER A 66 25.77 -30.26 1.48
CA SER A 66 25.84 -28.87 0.99
C SER A 66 24.48 -28.37 0.48
N GLU A 67 23.72 -29.20 -0.24
CA GLU A 67 22.36 -28.88 -0.72
C GLU A 67 21.35 -28.76 0.44
N PHE A 68 21.50 -29.58 1.47
CA PHE A 68 20.73 -29.48 2.71
C PHE A 68 21.14 -28.24 3.54
N GLN A 69 22.42 -27.90 3.55
CA GLN A 69 22.94 -26.71 4.23
C GLN A 69 22.47 -25.43 3.55
N THR A 70 22.44 -25.34 2.21
CA THR A 70 21.93 -24.14 1.52
C THR A 70 20.43 -23.95 1.73
N THR A 71 19.64 -25.02 1.75
CA THR A 71 18.19 -24.95 1.99
C THR A 71 17.84 -24.57 3.44
N ILE A 72 18.57 -25.08 4.44
CA ILE A 72 18.44 -24.65 5.83
C ILE A 72 18.96 -23.22 6.06
N LEU A 73 20.14 -22.87 5.53
CA LEU A 73 20.69 -21.53 5.70
C LEU A 73 19.94 -20.45 4.90
N ALA A 74 19.16 -20.81 3.88
CA ALA A 74 18.20 -19.91 3.25
C ALA A 74 16.96 -19.63 4.12
N THR A 75 16.64 -20.52 5.07
CA THR A 75 15.52 -20.35 6.03
C THR A 75 15.95 -19.81 7.39
N THR A 76 17.24 -19.85 7.74
CA THR A 76 17.79 -19.23 8.95
C THR A 76 18.69 -18.03 8.62
N PRO A 77 18.35 -16.79 9.04
CA PRO A 77 19.19 -15.63 8.75
C PRO A 77 20.59 -15.78 9.37
N SER A 78 21.63 -15.63 8.55
CA SER A 78 23.03 -15.76 8.97
C SER A 78 23.43 -14.67 9.96
N ALA A 79 24.09 -15.04 11.06
CA ALA A 79 24.59 -14.10 12.05
C ALA A 79 25.59 -13.06 11.48
N ALA A 80 26.28 -13.38 10.38
CA ALA A 80 27.15 -12.42 9.69
C ALA A 80 26.38 -11.28 9.00
N ALA A 81 25.08 -11.44 8.72
CA ALA A 81 24.24 -10.34 8.26
C ALA A 81 23.80 -9.42 9.43
N ALA A 82 23.79 -9.90 10.67
CA ALA A 82 23.15 -9.21 11.80
C ALA A 82 23.80 -7.85 12.14
N SER A 83 25.12 -7.72 12.07
CA SER A 83 25.82 -6.46 12.43
C SER A 83 25.65 -5.33 11.40
N GLY A 84 25.44 -5.67 10.12
CA GLY A 84 24.98 -4.73 9.10
C GLY A 84 23.46 -4.53 9.14
N ALA A 85 22.72 -5.58 9.53
CA ALA A 85 21.27 -5.58 9.53
C ALA A 85 20.62 -4.81 10.68
N GLU A 86 21.33 -4.47 11.76
CA GLU A 86 20.73 -3.71 12.87
C GLU A 86 20.21 -2.34 12.39
N LYS A 87 20.99 -1.64 11.56
CA LYS A 87 20.58 -0.38 10.90
C LYS A 87 19.53 -0.58 9.81
N THR A 88 19.55 -1.71 9.10
CA THR A 88 18.52 -2.00 8.09
C THR A 88 17.20 -2.44 8.74
N LEU A 89 17.24 -3.06 9.92
CA LEU A 89 16.09 -3.43 10.72
C LEU A 89 15.46 -2.20 11.38
N GLU A 90 16.26 -1.29 11.91
CA GLU A 90 15.79 0.01 12.42
C GLU A 90 15.14 0.83 11.29
N SER A 91 15.79 0.91 10.13
CA SER A 91 15.21 1.53 8.92
C SER A 91 13.95 0.80 8.40
N LEU A 92 13.89 -0.53 8.50
CA LEU A 92 12.72 -1.32 8.10
C LEU A 92 11.56 -1.10 9.09
N LEU A 93 11.82 -1.07 10.39
CA LEU A 93 10.85 -0.76 11.44
C LEU A 93 10.32 0.66 11.29
N GLU A 94 11.19 1.64 10.99
CA GLU A 94 10.75 3.01 10.71
C GLU A 94 9.90 3.08 9.43
N SER A 95 10.30 2.39 8.36
CA SER A 95 9.47 2.30 7.13
C SER A 95 8.12 1.61 7.35
N HIS A 96 8.09 0.60 8.24
CA HIS A 96 6.87 -0.11 8.63
C HIS A 96 5.96 0.79 9.47
N ASN A 97 6.52 1.52 10.44
CA ASN A 97 5.76 2.44 11.29
C ASN A 97 5.20 3.60 10.45
N MET A 98 6.00 4.18 9.55
CA MET A 98 5.52 5.16 8.56
C MET A 98 4.39 4.60 7.68
N ALA A 99 4.48 3.34 7.24
CA ALA A 99 3.40 2.70 6.49
C ALA A 99 2.13 2.51 7.33
N VAL A 100 2.26 2.09 8.59
CA VAL A 100 1.15 1.94 9.54
C VAL A 100 0.47 3.28 9.83
N ASP A 101 1.24 4.35 10.05
CA ASP A 101 0.70 5.68 10.31
C ASP A 101 -0.01 6.25 9.07
N VAL A 102 0.58 6.11 7.87
CA VAL A 102 -0.07 6.49 6.60
C VAL A 102 -1.35 5.67 6.34
N SER A 103 -1.37 4.38 6.67
CA SER A 103 -2.57 3.55 6.60
C SER A 103 -3.63 4.00 7.61
N ARG A 104 -3.23 4.38 8.82
CA ARG A 104 -4.13 4.88 9.87
C ARG A 104 -4.79 6.20 9.45
N GLU A 105 -4.00 7.17 8.97
CA GLU A 105 -4.49 8.46 8.46
C GLU A 105 -5.47 8.29 7.29
N LYS A 106 -5.21 7.34 6.38
CA LYS A 106 -6.08 7.10 5.21
C LYS A 106 -7.32 6.27 5.51
N SER A 107 -7.30 5.45 6.57
CA SER A 107 -8.39 4.51 6.88
C SER A 107 -9.78 5.15 6.97
N GLU A 108 -9.88 6.32 7.60
CA GLU A 108 -11.15 7.04 7.76
C GLU A 108 -11.65 7.62 6.41
N ALA A 109 -10.74 8.16 5.59
CA ALA A 109 -11.06 8.69 4.27
C ALA A 109 -11.47 7.57 3.29
N GLU A 110 -10.78 6.42 3.34
CA GLU A 110 -11.15 5.24 2.56
C GLU A 110 -12.50 4.67 3.00
N HIS A 111 -12.76 4.60 4.31
CA HIS A 111 -14.06 4.18 4.85
C HIS A 111 -15.20 5.11 4.39
N LEU A 112 -15.04 6.43 4.49
CA LEU A 112 -16.01 7.42 4.01
C LEU A 112 -16.22 7.34 2.49
N SER A 113 -15.16 7.11 1.72
CA SER A 113 -15.22 6.88 0.28
C SER A 113 -16.00 5.60 -0.07
N MET A 114 -15.78 4.51 0.68
CA MET A 114 -16.48 3.24 0.50
C MET A 114 -17.96 3.33 0.90
N LEU A 115 -18.30 4.08 1.95
CA LEU A 115 -19.70 4.39 2.30
C LEU A 115 -20.38 5.23 1.22
N SER A 116 -19.70 6.26 0.70
CA SER A 116 -20.22 7.10 -0.39
C SER A 116 -20.43 6.28 -1.67
N ARG A 117 -19.50 5.37 -1.99
CA ARG A 117 -19.61 4.43 -3.10
C ARG A 117 -20.75 3.43 -2.91
N ARG A 118 -20.94 2.90 -1.70
CA ARG A 118 -22.08 2.04 -1.36
C ARG A 118 -23.39 2.78 -1.64
N LYS A 119 -23.54 3.99 -1.10
CA LYS A 119 -24.72 4.83 -1.32
C LYS A 119 -25.00 5.07 -2.80
N HIS A 120 -23.96 5.41 -3.58
CA HIS A 120 -24.11 5.62 -5.02
C HIS A 120 -24.52 4.34 -5.79
N ILE A 121 -24.03 3.17 -5.37
CA ILE A 121 -24.45 1.87 -5.94
C ILE A 121 -25.91 1.58 -5.57
N GLU A 122 -26.33 1.89 -4.35
CA GLU A 122 -27.70 1.73 -3.83
C GLU A 122 -28.69 2.64 -4.58
N GLU A 123 -28.37 3.94 -4.72
CA GLU A 123 -29.10 4.91 -5.54
C GLU A 123 -29.23 4.45 -7.01
N ARG A 124 -28.18 3.88 -7.60
CA ARG A 124 -28.23 3.34 -8.98
C ARG A 124 -29.06 2.05 -9.11
N LYS A 125 -29.07 1.19 -8.08
CA LYS A 125 -29.94 0.00 -8.05
C LYS A 125 -31.40 0.41 -7.95
N GLU A 126 -31.73 1.31 -7.02
CA GLU A 126 -33.08 1.86 -6.89
C GLU A 126 -33.56 2.53 -8.19
N ALA A 127 -32.70 3.28 -8.88
CA ALA A 127 -33.04 3.89 -10.16
C ALA A 127 -33.37 2.84 -11.22
N TYR A 128 -32.57 1.77 -11.31
CA TYR A 128 -32.81 0.66 -12.23
C TYR A 128 -34.09 -0.13 -11.90
N GLU A 129 -34.35 -0.38 -10.62
CA GLU A 129 -35.60 -1.01 -10.16
C GLU A 129 -36.83 -0.14 -10.48
N LYS A 130 -36.74 1.19 -10.29
CA LYS A 130 -37.80 2.15 -10.67
C LYS A 130 -38.00 2.20 -12.19
N GLU A 131 -36.95 2.10 -13.00
CA GLU A 131 -37.06 1.99 -14.46
C GLU A 131 -37.72 0.68 -14.90
N LEU A 132 -37.35 -0.45 -14.28
CA LEU A 132 -37.95 -1.75 -14.57
C LEU A 132 -39.44 -1.77 -14.21
N GLN A 133 -39.81 -1.28 -13.02
CA GLN A 133 -41.21 -1.14 -12.60
C GLN A 133 -42.02 -0.26 -13.55
N ARG A 134 -41.45 0.87 -14.01
CA ARG A 134 -42.09 1.71 -15.03
C ARG A 134 -42.29 0.97 -16.35
N PHE A 135 -41.29 0.22 -16.82
CA PHE A 135 -41.40 -0.57 -18.05
C PHE A 135 -42.46 -1.68 -17.94
N GLU A 136 -42.60 -2.30 -16.77
CA GLU A 136 -43.66 -3.28 -16.50
C GLU A 136 -45.05 -2.62 -16.48
N GLN A 137 -45.20 -1.48 -15.82
CA GLN A 137 -46.44 -0.68 -15.83
C GLN A 137 -46.83 -0.25 -17.25
N ASP A 138 -45.88 0.27 -18.04
CA ASP A 138 -46.07 0.64 -19.45
C ASP A 138 -46.53 -0.55 -20.30
N ARG A 139 -45.96 -1.73 -20.05
CA ARG A 139 -46.32 -2.98 -20.73
C ARG A 139 -47.71 -3.47 -20.33
N GLU A 140 -48.10 -3.32 -19.07
CA GLU A 140 -49.47 -3.59 -18.63
C GLU A 140 -50.47 -2.61 -19.21
N GLU A 141 -50.17 -1.31 -19.23
CA GLU A 141 -51.02 -0.30 -19.85
C GLU A 141 -51.23 -0.57 -21.33
N ARG A 142 -50.18 -0.95 -22.07
CA ARG A 142 -50.29 -1.33 -23.48
C ARG A 142 -51.20 -2.56 -23.68
N LYS A 143 -51.10 -3.57 -22.80
CA LYS A 143 -52.03 -4.72 -22.80
C LYS A 143 -53.47 -4.29 -22.50
N LYS A 144 -53.68 -3.44 -21.49
CA LYS A 144 -54.99 -2.90 -21.09
C LYS A 144 -55.62 -2.09 -22.24
N LYS A 145 -54.85 -1.20 -22.87
CA LYS A 145 -55.25 -0.42 -24.06
C LYS A 145 -55.62 -1.34 -25.23
N ALA A 146 -54.77 -2.30 -25.59
CA ALA A 146 -55.06 -3.28 -26.65
C ALA A 146 -56.32 -4.13 -26.35
N SER A 147 -56.55 -4.50 -25.09
CA SER A 147 -57.78 -5.21 -24.66
C SER A 147 -59.03 -4.35 -24.83
N LEU A 148 -58.97 -3.08 -24.43
CA LEU A 148 -60.08 -2.12 -24.58
C LEU A 148 -60.37 -1.82 -26.06
N ASP A 149 -59.34 -1.71 -26.89
CA ASP A 149 -59.52 -1.48 -28.33
C ASP A 149 -60.05 -2.72 -29.05
N ALA A 150 -59.71 -3.93 -28.61
CA ALA A 150 -60.33 -5.17 -29.07
C ALA A 150 -61.82 -5.27 -28.65
N GLU A 151 -62.16 -4.92 -27.42
CA GLU A 151 -63.54 -4.87 -26.93
C GLU A 151 -64.39 -3.82 -27.69
N ARG A 152 -63.79 -2.65 -27.99
CA ARG A 152 -64.40 -1.63 -28.87
C ARG A 152 -64.63 -2.15 -30.28
N ALA A 153 -63.66 -2.86 -30.87
CA ALA A 153 -63.81 -3.47 -32.18
C ALA A 153 -64.91 -4.55 -32.20
N GLU A 154 -65.00 -5.40 -31.17
CA GLU A 154 -66.07 -6.38 -31.04
C GLU A 154 -67.46 -5.73 -30.88
N THR A 155 -67.59 -4.70 -30.05
CA THR A 155 -68.86 -4.00 -29.84
C THR A 155 -69.33 -3.28 -31.10
N ILE A 156 -68.42 -2.67 -31.88
CA ILE A 156 -68.73 -2.11 -33.20
C ILE A 156 -69.23 -3.22 -34.14
N ARG A 157 -68.52 -4.35 -34.23
CA ARG A 157 -68.94 -5.48 -35.09
C ARG A 157 -70.31 -6.06 -34.69
N ARG A 158 -70.60 -6.20 -33.39
CA ARG A 158 -71.91 -6.65 -32.91
C ARG A 158 -73.01 -5.68 -33.33
N HIS A 159 -72.77 -4.38 -33.20
CA HIS A 159 -73.72 -3.34 -33.58
C HIS A 159 -73.92 -3.27 -35.12
N GLU A 160 -72.89 -3.54 -35.92
CA GLU A 160 -73.00 -3.68 -37.38
C GLU A 160 -73.79 -4.94 -37.77
N GLU A 161 -73.58 -6.08 -37.10
CA GLU A 161 -74.37 -7.29 -37.30
C GLU A 161 -75.84 -7.10 -36.89
N GLU A 162 -76.10 -6.41 -35.78
CA GLU A 162 -77.46 -6.04 -35.34
C GLU A 162 -78.14 -5.11 -36.34
N LYS A 163 -77.44 -4.06 -36.82
CA LYS A 163 -77.93 -3.19 -37.89
C LYS A 163 -78.27 -3.98 -39.15
N ARG A 164 -77.38 -4.87 -39.60
CA ARG A 164 -77.65 -5.70 -40.79
C ARG A 164 -78.85 -6.60 -40.60
N ARG A 165 -79.03 -7.22 -39.42
CA ARG A 165 -80.23 -8.03 -39.10
C ARG A 165 -81.51 -7.18 -39.06
N LEU A 166 -81.43 -5.93 -38.61
CA LEU A 166 -82.56 -4.98 -38.63
C LEU A 166 -82.87 -4.51 -40.06
N GLU A 167 -81.87 -4.22 -40.88
CA GLU A 167 -82.03 -3.90 -42.31
C GLU A 167 -82.61 -5.08 -43.09
N GLU A 168 -82.13 -6.31 -42.85
CA GLU A 168 -82.70 -7.54 -43.41
C GLU A 168 -84.16 -7.75 -42.97
N ARG A 169 -84.54 -7.37 -41.74
CA ARG A 169 -85.93 -7.42 -41.26
C ARG A 169 -86.78 -6.34 -41.92
N ILE A 170 -86.30 -5.10 -41.94
CA ILE A 170 -86.99 -3.95 -42.57
C ILE A 170 -87.18 -4.19 -44.07
N ASN A 171 -86.23 -4.82 -44.76
CA ASN A 171 -86.38 -5.14 -46.17
C ASN A 171 -87.40 -6.27 -46.40
N ARG A 172 -87.46 -7.30 -45.54
CA ARG A 172 -88.56 -8.29 -45.59
C ARG A 172 -89.92 -7.65 -45.29
N GLU A 173 -90.00 -6.77 -44.29
CA GLU A 173 -91.22 -6.03 -43.97
C GLU A 173 -91.63 -5.10 -45.13
N LYS A 174 -90.68 -4.45 -45.82
CA LYS A 174 -90.94 -3.69 -47.05
C LYS A 174 -91.40 -4.57 -48.20
N GLU A 175 -90.75 -5.70 -48.46
CA GLU A 175 -91.17 -6.66 -49.49
C GLU A 175 -92.58 -7.19 -49.23
N GLU A 176 -92.91 -7.51 -47.98
CA GLU A 176 -94.27 -7.85 -47.57
C GLU A 176 -95.25 -6.69 -47.73
N MET A 177 -94.84 -5.46 -47.38
CA MET A 177 -95.67 -4.26 -47.53
C MET A 177 -95.86 -3.87 -49.00
N ASP A 178 -94.87 -4.10 -49.86
CA ASP A 178 -94.94 -3.88 -51.31
C ASP A 178 -95.80 -4.97 -51.97
N GLN A 179 -95.72 -6.22 -51.53
CA GLN A 179 -96.66 -7.27 -51.95
C GLN A 179 -98.10 -6.93 -51.50
N LYS A 180 -98.29 -6.47 -50.26
CA LYS A 180 -99.58 -5.98 -49.75
C LYS A 180 -100.02 -4.71 -50.50
N ALA A 181 -99.12 -3.82 -50.91
CA ALA A 181 -99.41 -2.61 -51.67
C ALA A 181 -99.73 -2.91 -53.14
N ILE A 182 -99.11 -3.92 -53.77
CA ILE A 182 -99.48 -4.42 -55.10
C ILE A 182 -100.87 -5.08 -55.05
N ALA A 183 -101.15 -5.87 -54.01
CA ALA A 183 -102.49 -6.41 -53.77
C ALA A 183 -103.51 -5.28 -53.53
N GLN A 184 -103.17 -4.25 -52.74
CA GLN A 184 -104.02 -3.09 -52.50
C GLN A 184 -104.16 -2.19 -53.73
N LEU A 185 -103.16 -2.03 -54.59
CA LEU A 185 -103.25 -1.30 -55.86
C LEU A 185 -104.14 -2.03 -56.86
N SER A 186 -104.06 -3.36 -56.92
CA SER A 186 -104.99 -4.17 -57.71
C SER A 186 -106.44 -4.09 -57.20
N ALA A 187 -106.63 -3.79 -55.91
CA ALA A 187 -107.94 -3.52 -55.31
C ALA A 187 -108.39 -2.04 -55.46
N GLN A 188 -107.47 -1.06 -55.35
CA GLN A 188 -107.75 0.37 -55.47
C GLN A 188 -108.01 0.80 -56.92
N MET A 189 -107.42 0.13 -57.91
CA MET A 189 -107.79 0.31 -59.32
C MET A 189 -109.26 -0.08 -59.62
N LYS A 190 -109.97 -0.72 -58.66
CA LYS A 190 -111.43 -0.91 -58.71
C LYS A 190 -112.23 0.10 -57.89
N ASN A 191 -111.63 0.82 -56.92
CA ASN A 191 -112.34 1.73 -56.02
C ASN A 191 -111.89 3.19 -56.14
N LYS A 192 -112.78 3.94 -56.78
CA LYS A 192 -112.66 5.28 -57.35
C LYS A 192 -112.84 6.43 -56.34
N LYS A 193 -111.97 7.45 -56.47
CA LYS A 193 -112.14 8.87 -56.08
C LYS A 193 -112.23 9.25 -54.59
N SER A 194 -111.92 10.54 -54.37
CA SER A 194 -112.27 11.40 -53.22
C SER A 194 -111.35 11.30 -52.00
N LYS A 195 -111.04 12.39 -51.27
CA LYS A 195 -111.02 13.84 -51.58
C LYS A 195 -110.39 14.56 -50.37
N ASP A 196 -109.89 15.77 -50.59
CA ASP A 196 -109.59 16.79 -49.55
C ASP A 196 -108.47 16.40 -48.53
N GLY A 197 -107.67 17.31 -48.00
CA GLY A 197 -107.67 18.76 -48.22
C GLY A 197 -107.28 19.59 -46.99
N GLU A 198 -106.56 19.04 -46.01
CA GLU A 198 -106.24 19.74 -44.77
C GLU A 198 -104.77 20.17 -44.70
N LYS A 199 -104.52 21.48 -44.81
CA LYS A 199 -103.20 22.08 -44.65
C LYS A 199 -102.85 22.19 -43.17
N VAL A 200 -102.43 21.08 -42.56
CA VAL A 200 -101.79 21.13 -41.23
C VAL A 200 -100.50 21.95 -41.34
N ASN A 201 -100.32 22.93 -40.46
CA ASN A 201 -99.22 23.89 -40.56
C ASN A 201 -97.87 23.19 -40.30
N ILE A 202 -97.04 23.07 -41.34
CA ILE A 202 -95.78 22.30 -41.34
C ILE A 202 -94.81 22.74 -40.23
N GLN A 203 -94.89 23.98 -39.77
CA GLN A 203 -94.08 24.50 -38.67
C GLN A 203 -94.47 23.87 -37.32
N THR A 204 -95.76 23.82 -36.99
CA THR A 204 -96.23 23.24 -35.72
C THR A 204 -95.95 21.74 -35.60
N LEU A 205 -96.07 20.99 -36.71
CA LEU A 205 -95.68 19.56 -36.76
C LEU A 205 -94.16 19.35 -36.54
N LYS A 206 -93.33 20.29 -37.01
CA LYS A 206 -91.88 20.23 -36.76
C LYS A 206 -91.56 20.54 -35.30
N GLU A 207 -92.20 21.54 -34.72
CA GLU A 207 -92.04 21.90 -33.31
C GLU A 207 -92.48 20.77 -32.37
N THR A 208 -93.60 20.10 -32.64
CA THR A 208 -94.01 18.92 -31.83
C THR A 208 -92.99 17.79 -31.92
N VAL A 209 -92.51 17.45 -33.13
CA VAL A 209 -91.50 16.40 -33.34
C VAL A 209 -90.16 16.74 -32.68
N ILE A 210 -89.71 18.00 -32.73
CA ILE A 210 -88.50 18.46 -32.03
C ILE A 210 -88.69 18.32 -30.52
N SER A 211 -89.83 18.76 -29.97
CA SER A 211 -90.11 18.65 -28.53
C SER A 211 -90.21 17.21 -28.03
N GLU A 212 -90.66 16.28 -28.87
CA GLU A 212 -90.68 14.85 -28.56
C GLU A 212 -89.28 14.23 -28.60
N GLN A 213 -88.43 14.63 -29.56
CA GLN A 213 -87.03 14.21 -29.60
C GLN A 213 -86.23 14.76 -28.40
N GLU A 214 -86.50 15.99 -27.98
CA GLU A 214 -85.88 16.59 -26.78
C GLU A 214 -86.30 15.83 -25.50
N LYS A 215 -87.60 15.54 -25.33
CA LYS A 215 -88.09 14.70 -24.22
C LYS A 215 -87.47 13.29 -24.22
N GLN A 216 -87.34 12.65 -25.39
CA GLN A 216 -86.68 11.35 -25.51
C GLN A 216 -85.19 11.41 -25.14
N ARG A 217 -84.49 12.50 -25.51
CA ARG A 217 -83.10 12.74 -25.09
C ARG A 217 -83.01 12.92 -23.58
N GLU A 218 -83.82 13.80 -22.98
CA GLU A 218 -83.88 13.99 -21.53
C GLU A 218 -84.19 12.68 -20.78
N GLU A 219 -85.13 11.87 -21.27
CA GLU A 219 -85.40 10.55 -20.69
C GLU A 219 -84.20 9.61 -20.80
N SER A 220 -83.51 9.58 -21.94
CA SER A 220 -82.31 8.76 -22.11
C SER A 220 -81.18 9.21 -21.18
N GLU A 221 -80.99 10.52 -20.99
CA GLU A 221 -80.02 11.10 -20.06
C GLU A 221 -80.37 10.76 -18.60
N ARG A 222 -81.63 10.90 -18.20
CA ARG A 222 -82.11 10.49 -16.87
C ARG A 222 -81.92 8.99 -16.62
N ARG A 223 -82.09 8.14 -17.63
CA ARG A 223 -81.79 6.69 -17.56
C ARG A 223 -80.29 6.44 -17.41
N LEU A 224 -79.43 7.11 -18.19
CA LEU A 224 -77.97 7.01 -18.07
C LEU A 224 -77.47 7.47 -16.69
N LEU A 225 -77.97 8.59 -16.17
CA LEU A 225 -77.67 9.08 -14.82
C LEU A 225 -78.10 8.09 -13.73
N LYS A 226 -79.22 7.39 -13.92
CA LYS A 226 -79.68 6.34 -13.00
C LYS A 226 -78.77 5.10 -13.05
N ILE A 227 -78.35 4.68 -14.25
CA ILE A 227 -77.40 3.58 -14.44
C ILE A 227 -76.04 3.92 -13.85
N GLY A 228 -75.51 5.13 -14.08
CA GLY A 228 -74.24 5.59 -13.49
C GLY A 228 -74.26 5.51 -11.96
N LYS A 229 -75.30 6.05 -11.32
CA LYS A 229 -75.50 5.93 -9.87
C LYS A 229 -75.60 4.47 -9.40
N GLN A 230 -76.29 3.62 -10.15
CA GLN A 230 -76.38 2.19 -9.84
C GLN A 230 -75.01 1.49 -9.92
N MET A 231 -74.17 1.83 -10.91
CA MET A 231 -72.81 1.33 -11.03
C MET A 231 -71.94 1.80 -9.86
N ASP A 232 -71.98 3.09 -9.49
CA ASP A 232 -71.27 3.62 -8.31
C ASP A 232 -71.65 2.88 -7.02
N HIS A 233 -72.94 2.59 -6.83
CA HIS A 233 -73.43 1.81 -5.68
C HIS A 233 -72.93 0.36 -5.70
N LEU A 234 -72.93 -0.29 -6.87
CA LEU A 234 -72.42 -1.66 -7.02
C LEU A 234 -70.90 -1.72 -6.81
N GLU A 235 -70.14 -0.77 -7.33
CA GLU A 235 -68.70 -0.71 -7.08
C GLU A 235 -68.37 -0.41 -5.62
N ARG A 236 -69.15 0.45 -4.94
CA ARG A 236 -68.97 0.70 -3.51
C ARG A 236 -69.23 -0.55 -2.69
N ALA A 237 -70.36 -1.22 -2.93
CA ALA A 237 -70.67 -2.51 -2.27
C ALA A 237 -69.60 -3.58 -2.56
N ARG A 238 -69.06 -3.60 -3.78
CA ARG A 238 -67.93 -4.47 -4.14
C ARG A 238 -66.66 -4.14 -3.36
N ARG A 239 -66.27 -2.86 -3.27
CA ARG A 239 -65.09 -2.41 -2.49
C ARG A 239 -65.26 -2.71 -1.00
N GLU A 240 -66.44 -2.51 -0.45
CA GLU A 240 -66.77 -2.83 0.95
C GLU A 240 -66.66 -4.35 1.22
N ALA A 241 -67.15 -5.20 0.31
CA ALA A 241 -66.99 -6.65 0.40
C ALA A 241 -65.53 -7.11 0.20
N GLU A 242 -64.80 -6.53 -0.76
CA GLU A 242 -63.39 -6.83 -1.02
C GLU A 242 -62.49 -6.40 0.15
N ALA A 243 -62.78 -5.26 0.81
CA ALA A 243 -62.02 -4.79 1.97
C ALA A 243 -61.98 -5.81 3.11
N VAL A 244 -63.13 -6.42 3.45
CA VAL A 244 -63.21 -7.46 4.49
C VAL A 244 -62.38 -8.70 4.11
N LEU A 245 -62.39 -9.09 2.83
CA LEU A 245 -61.58 -10.21 2.34
C LEU A 245 -60.08 -9.89 2.35
N ILE A 246 -59.69 -8.67 2.01
CA ILE A 246 -58.29 -8.19 2.07
C ILE A 246 -57.80 -8.19 3.53
N GLU A 247 -58.60 -7.70 4.48
CA GLU A 247 -58.26 -7.77 5.90
C GLU A 247 -58.11 -9.20 6.42
N ALA A 248 -59.00 -10.11 6.02
CA ALA A 248 -58.92 -11.52 6.41
C ALA A 248 -57.67 -12.19 5.83
N ALA A 249 -57.36 -11.94 4.55
CA ALA A 249 -56.15 -12.43 3.90
C ALA A 249 -54.87 -11.85 4.54
N TRP A 250 -54.88 -10.58 4.93
CA TRP A 250 -53.78 -9.95 5.65
C TRP A 250 -53.56 -10.59 7.03
N LYS A 251 -54.61 -10.80 7.81
CA LYS A 251 -54.53 -11.47 9.13
C LYS A 251 -53.95 -12.89 8.99
N ALA A 252 -54.46 -13.68 8.05
CA ALA A 252 -53.94 -15.02 7.75
C ALA A 252 -52.47 -15.00 7.26
N HIS A 253 -52.07 -13.98 6.50
CA HIS A 253 -50.67 -13.79 6.09
C HIS A 253 -49.77 -13.48 7.29
N VAL A 254 -50.19 -12.58 8.19
CA VAL A 254 -49.45 -12.25 9.42
C VAL A 254 -49.28 -13.48 10.32
N GLU A 255 -50.34 -14.27 10.52
CA GLU A 255 -50.27 -15.53 11.27
C GLU A 255 -49.31 -16.53 10.63
N LYS A 256 -49.36 -16.70 9.30
CA LYS A 256 -48.42 -17.57 8.57
C LYS A 256 -46.97 -17.09 8.68
N MET A 257 -46.72 -15.79 8.54
CA MET A 257 -45.37 -15.22 8.69
C MET A 257 -44.84 -15.39 10.12
N LYS A 258 -45.70 -15.19 11.13
CA LYS A 258 -45.35 -15.43 12.52
C LYS A 258 -44.99 -16.90 12.77
N ALA A 259 -45.79 -17.85 12.27
CA ALA A 259 -45.52 -19.28 12.42
C ALA A 259 -44.22 -19.72 11.71
N LEU A 260 -43.90 -19.14 10.55
CA LEU A 260 -42.61 -19.37 9.88
C LEU A 260 -41.45 -18.81 10.70
N TRP A 261 -41.56 -17.57 11.18
CA TRP A 261 -40.54 -16.95 12.03
C TRP A 261 -40.30 -17.74 13.33
N GLU A 262 -41.36 -18.19 14.01
CA GLU A 262 -41.25 -19.05 15.21
C GLU A 262 -40.57 -20.40 14.89
N ALA A 263 -40.86 -20.99 13.72
CA ALA A 263 -40.19 -22.22 13.28
C ALA A 263 -38.70 -22.00 12.94
N ASP A 264 -38.36 -20.89 12.29
CA ASP A 264 -36.98 -20.51 11.96
C ASP A 264 -36.17 -20.23 13.24
N GLN A 265 -36.72 -19.47 14.19
CA GLN A 265 -36.09 -19.24 15.50
C GLN A 265 -35.87 -20.57 16.26
N ALA A 266 -36.86 -21.47 16.26
CA ALA A 266 -36.74 -22.78 16.89
C ALA A 266 -35.75 -23.72 16.17
N ALA A 267 -35.44 -23.49 14.89
CA ALA A 267 -34.42 -24.20 14.14
C ALA A 267 -33.02 -23.62 14.40
N ASP A 268 -32.89 -22.30 14.45
CA ASP A 268 -31.66 -21.60 14.82
C ASP A 268 -31.23 -21.96 16.26
N ASP A 269 -32.14 -21.91 17.24
CA ASP A 269 -31.88 -22.32 18.62
C ASP A 269 -31.32 -23.75 18.72
N LYS A 270 -31.87 -24.68 17.93
CA LYS A 270 -31.38 -26.08 17.87
C LYS A 270 -29.99 -26.14 17.25
N ARG A 271 -29.73 -25.40 16.17
CA ARG A 271 -28.40 -25.35 15.53
C ARG A 271 -27.35 -24.76 16.49
N LEU A 272 -27.70 -23.70 17.21
CA LEU A 272 -26.80 -23.08 18.20
C LEU A 272 -26.52 -24.03 19.37
N ARG A 273 -27.53 -24.75 19.89
CA ARG A 273 -27.32 -25.75 20.94
C ARG A 273 -26.43 -26.90 20.49
N LEU A 274 -26.65 -27.46 19.30
CA LEU A 274 -25.81 -28.52 18.75
C LEU A 274 -24.36 -28.07 18.56
N ALA A 275 -24.15 -26.88 17.98
CA ALA A 275 -22.81 -26.31 17.83
C ALA A 275 -22.13 -26.09 19.19
N TRP A 276 -22.84 -25.56 20.18
CA TRP A 276 -22.31 -25.36 21.54
C TRP A 276 -22.01 -26.69 22.26
N GLU A 277 -22.84 -27.71 22.09
CA GLU A 277 -22.57 -29.06 22.61
C GLU A 277 -21.33 -29.68 21.96
N ASP A 278 -21.11 -29.47 20.67
CA ASP A 278 -19.92 -29.94 19.96
C ASP A 278 -18.66 -29.14 20.35
N ASP A 279 -18.76 -27.81 20.46
CA ASP A 279 -17.70 -26.95 20.99
C ASP A 279 -17.31 -27.35 22.43
N LEU A 280 -18.27 -27.73 23.27
CA LEU A 280 -17.99 -28.26 24.62
C LEU A 280 -17.25 -29.59 24.57
N LYS A 281 -17.67 -30.54 23.73
CA LYS A 281 -16.96 -31.83 23.55
C LYS A 281 -15.53 -31.61 23.05
N GLU A 282 -15.32 -30.65 22.14
CA GLU A 282 -13.98 -30.29 21.67
C GLU A 282 -13.15 -29.61 22.76
N ALA A 283 -13.74 -28.70 23.54
CA ALA A 283 -13.09 -28.06 24.68
C ALA A 283 -12.68 -29.10 25.74
N GLU A 284 -13.57 -30.01 26.13
CA GLU A 284 -13.27 -31.12 27.06
C GLU A 284 -12.17 -32.04 26.51
N ARG A 285 -12.19 -32.35 25.21
CA ARG A 285 -11.13 -33.15 24.54
C ARG A 285 -9.77 -32.44 24.53
N LEU A 286 -9.75 -31.11 24.44
CA LEU A 286 -8.53 -30.30 24.36
C LEU A 286 -8.01 -29.84 25.73
N LEU A 287 -8.87 -29.80 26.77
CA LEU A 287 -8.52 -29.36 28.12
C LEU A 287 -7.28 -30.08 28.70
N PRO A 288 -7.11 -31.42 28.57
CA PRO A 288 -5.92 -32.09 29.10
C PRO A 288 -4.63 -31.68 28.38
N LEU A 289 -4.71 -31.40 27.07
CA LEU A 289 -3.57 -30.98 26.24
C LEU A 289 -3.16 -29.51 26.49
N GLN A 290 -4.02 -28.72 27.13
CA GLN A 290 -3.74 -27.30 27.40
C GLN A 290 -2.47 -27.10 28.24
N ALA A 291 -2.26 -27.94 29.27
CA ALA A 291 -1.09 -27.85 30.14
C ALA A 291 0.21 -28.14 29.37
N ASP A 292 0.24 -29.22 28.58
CA ASP A 292 1.40 -29.58 27.76
C ASP A 292 1.70 -28.51 26.69
N ARG A 293 0.67 -27.94 26.08
CA ARG A 293 0.79 -26.80 25.15
C ARG A 293 1.43 -25.59 25.82
N GLU A 294 1.04 -25.27 27.06
CA GLU A 294 1.58 -24.15 27.83
C GLU A 294 3.03 -24.39 28.27
N LEU A 295 3.37 -25.61 28.71
CA LEU A 295 4.74 -26.02 29.02
C LEU A 295 5.65 -25.97 27.78
N PHE A 296 5.17 -26.44 26.63
CA PHE A 296 5.90 -26.38 25.36
C PHE A 296 6.10 -24.93 24.88
N ALA A 297 5.05 -24.10 24.94
CA ALA A 297 5.15 -22.68 24.62
C ALA A 297 6.12 -21.95 25.56
N ALA A 298 6.08 -22.23 26.86
CA ALA A 298 7.03 -21.70 27.84
C ALA A 298 8.47 -22.15 27.53
N SER A 299 8.69 -23.41 27.14
CA SER A 299 10.00 -23.92 26.73
C SER A 299 10.57 -23.17 25.52
N ILE A 300 9.76 -22.93 24.48
CA ILE A 300 10.15 -22.13 23.32
C ILE A 300 10.47 -20.69 23.73
N MET A 301 9.61 -20.06 24.54
CA MET A 301 9.80 -18.69 25.00
C MET A 301 11.06 -18.55 25.87
N ASN A 302 11.36 -19.53 26.72
CA ASN A 302 12.56 -19.51 27.56
C ASN A 302 13.84 -19.65 26.72
N LYS A 303 13.89 -20.58 25.76
CA LYS A 303 15.02 -20.70 24.82
C LYS A 303 15.25 -19.41 24.02
N ARG A 304 14.18 -18.75 23.56
CA ARG A 304 14.27 -17.44 22.88
C ARG A 304 14.76 -16.33 23.80
N LYS A 305 14.30 -16.30 25.05
CA LYS A 305 14.79 -15.35 26.07
C LYS A 305 16.27 -15.60 26.42
N GLU A 306 16.70 -16.85 26.51
CA GLU A 306 18.10 -17.22 26.74
C GLU A 306 19.01 -16.76 25.60
N GLN A 307 18.60 -17.01 24.34
CA GLN A 307 19.29 -16.52 23.15
C GLN A 307 19.37 -14.98 23.11
N PHE A 308 18.25 -14.30 23.36
CA PHE A 308 18.22 -12.85 23.43
C PHE A 308 19.10 -12.29 24.55
N ASN A 309 19.06 -12.89 25.74
CA ASN A 309 19.90 -12.50 26.87
C ASN A 309 21.38 -12.83 26.65
N ALA A 310 21.73 -13.81 25.82
CA ALA A 310 23.10 -14.08 25.41
C ALA A 310 23.61 -12.98 24.47
N LEU A 311 22.88 -12.68 23.40
CA LEU A 311 23.20 -11.58 22.48
C LEU A 311 23.27 -10.22 23.21
N LYS A 312 22.37 -9.97 24.18
CA LYS A 312 22.41 -8.75 25.01
C LYS A 312 23.68 -8.68 25.86
N ARG A 313 24.12 -9.80 26.47
CA ARG A 313 25.37 -9.86 27.24
C ARG A 313 26.59 -9.66 26.35
N GLU A 314 26.65 -10.29 25.18
CA GLU A 314 27.72 -10.09 24.20
C GLU A 314 27.79 -8.61 23.76
N HIS A 315 26.64 -7.97 23.51
CA HIS A 315 26.58 -6.54 23.18
C HIS A 315 27.02 -5.65 24.35
N GLU A 316 26.61 -5.95 25.58
CA GLU A 316 27.05 -5.24 26.80
C GLU A 316 28.56 -5.38 27.04
N GLU A 317 29.14 -6.56 26.77
CA GLU A 317 30.58 -6.82 26.84
C GLU A 317 31.35 -6.05 25.76
N LEU A 318 30.86 -6.03 24.51
CA LEU A 318 31.45 -5.23 23.42
C LEU A 318 31.40 -3.72 23.72
N LEU A 319 30.27 -3.21 24.22
CA LEU A 319 30.17 -1.83 24.68
C LEU A 319 31.16 -1.54 25.81
N ARG A 320 31.27 -2.43 26.80
CA ARG A 320 32.21 -2.30 27.91
C ARG A 320 33.66 -2.24 27.42
N ILE A 321 34.07 -3.12 26.51
CA ILE A 321 35.40 -3.09 25.90
C ILE A 321 35.63 -1.75 25.20
N ALA A 322 34.68 -1.28 24.38
CA ALA A 322 34.80 0.01 23.69
C ALA A 322 34.86 1.21 24.66
N TYR A 323 34.20 1.15 25.82
CA TYR A 323 34.33 2.15 26.89
C TYR A 323 35.70 2.09 27.55
N GLU A 324 36.23 0.90 27.86
CA GLU A 324 37.55 0.70 28.45
C GLU A 324 38.68 1.15 27.49
N GLU A 325 38.57 0.83 26.19
CA GLU A 325 39.46 1.32 25.13
C GLU A 325 39.46 2.85 25.04
N ARG A 326 38.28 3.48 24.94
CA ARG A 326 38.15 4.95 24.88
C ARG A 326 38.71 5.61 26.14
N HIS A 327 38.48 5.03 27.31
CA HIS A 327 39.04 5.52 28.57
C HIS A 327 40.57 5.45 28.56
N ASN A 328 41.14 4.32 28.14
CA ASN A 328 42.59 4.12 28.05
C ASN A 328 43.23 5.02 27.00
N GLU A 329 42.56 5.29 25.88
CA GLU A 329 43.01 6.26 24.88
C GLU A 329 43.03 7.69 25.44
N CYS A 330 41.96 8.11 26.13
CA CYS A 330 41.91 9.42 26.79
C CYS A 330 43.02 9.58 27.83
N GLU A 331 43.29 8.54 28.63
CA GLU A 331 44.38 8.55 29.61
C GLU A 331 45.77 8.52 28.95
N ARG A 332 45.95 7.80 27.84
CA ARG A 332 47.18 7.84 27.05
C ARG A 332 47.43 9.23 26.49
N GLU A 333 46.42 9.89 25.94
CA GLU A 333 46.55 11.24 25.38
C GLU A 333 46.83 12.27 26.47
N ARG A 334 46.17 12.17 27.64
CA ARG A 334 46.49 12.99 28.82
C ARG A 334 47.95 12.84 29.26
N ARG A 335 48.46 11.61 29.31
CA ARG A 335 49.88 11.32 29.62
C ARG A 335 50.81 11.88 28.56
N HIS A 336 50.47 11.73 27.28
CA HIS A 336 51.25 12.26 26.16
C HIS A 336 51.35 13.80 26.21
N VAL A 337 50.22 14.50 26.36
CA VAL A 337 50.16 15.95 26.53
C VAL A 337 50.95 16.42 27.77
N TYR A 338 50.89 15.66 28.88
CA TYR A 338 51.69 15.95 30.07
C TYR A 338 53.21 15.81 29.83
N VAL A 339 53.63 14.74 29.16
CA VAL A 339 55.05 14.50 28.81
C VAL A 339 55.56 15.57 27.84
N GLU A 340 54.80 15.92 26.81
CA GLU A 340 55.16 17.00 25.89
C GLU A 340 55.26 18.37 26.58
N ARG A 341 54.35 18.66 27.52
CA ARG A 341 54.45 19.86 28.38
C ARG A 341 55.70 19.84 29.26
N CYS A 342 56.14 18.68 29.76
CA CYS A 342 57.38 18.55 30.51
C CYS A 342 58.62 18.72 29.63
N LYS A 343 58.66 18.09 28.45
CA LYS A 343 59.75 18.26 27.47
C LYS A 343 59.94 19.72 27.08
N LYS A 344 58.84 20.45 26.80
CA LYS A 344 58.89 21.89 26.49
C LYS A 344 59.54 22.69 27.61
N LYS A 345 59.08 22.52 28.87
CA LYS A 345 59.70 23.18 30.04
C LYS A 345 61.20 22.89 30.18
N VAL A 346 61.63 21.66 29.92
CA VAL A 346 63.06 21.29 29.97
C VAL A 346 63.84 21.92 28.81
N ALA A 347 63.28 21.92 27.59
CA ALA A 347 63.89 22.58 26.44
C ALA A 347 64.02 24.10 26.67
N ASP A 348 62.96 24.75 27.14
CA ASP A 348 62.96 26.17 27.51
C ASP A 348 64.05 26.46 28.56
N HIS A 349 64.18 25.61 29.59
CA HIS A 349 65.22 25.75 30.61
C HIS A 349 66.65 25.55 30.07
N VAL A 350 66.85 24.57 29.17
CA VAL A 350 68.14 24.34 28.51
C VAL A 350 68.51 25.51 27.59
N GLU A 351 67.56 26.08 26.84
CA GLU A 351 67.79 27.27 26.02
C GLU A 351 68.07 28.51 26.88
N HIS A 352 67.41 28.67 28.03
CA HIS A 352 67.77 29.71 29.01
C HIS A 352 69.22 29.54 29.52
N LEU A 353 69.63 28.33 29.91
CA LEU A 353 71.00 28.05 30.35
C LEU A 353 72.03 28.28 29.23
N ARG A 354 71.72 27.90 27.99
CA ARG A 354 72.56 28.18 26.82
C ARG A 354 72.68 29.68 26.53
N ALA A 355 71.59 30.43 26.68
CA ALA A 355 71.61 31.89 26.53
C ALA A 355 72.44 32.57 27.64
N GLU A 356 72.42 32.06 28.86
CA GLU A 356 73.31 32.52 29.94
C GLU A 356 74.77 32.15 29.70
N GLN A 357 75.05 30.94 29.20
CA GLN A 357 76.42 30.53 28.86
C GLN A 357 76.99 31.39 27.72
N LYS A 358 76.23 31.65 26.66
CA LYS A 358 76.63 32.55 25.57
C LYS A 358 76.93 33.96 26.06
N LYS A 359 76.12 34.52 26.97
CA LYS A 359 76.40 35.83 27.59
C LYS A 359 77.72 35.82 28.38
N LYS A 360 77.98 34.77 29.16
CA LYS A 360 79.24 34.59 29.91
C LYS A 360 80.45 34.32 28.99
N GLU A 361 80.23 33.81 27.79
CA GLU A 361 81.27 33.64 26.77
C GLU A 361 81.56 34.95 26.04
N GLU A 362 80.54 35.73 25.67
CA GLU A 362 80.70 37.10 25.17
C GLU A 362 81.38 38.02 26.19
N GLU A 363 81.05 37.90 27.49
CA GLU A 363 81.72 38.64 28.56
C GLU A 363 83.19 38.25 28.69
N ARG A 364 83.52 36.93 28.69
CA ARG A 364 84.92 36.46 28.72
C ARG A 364 85.70 36.82 27.46
N GLN A 365 85.07 36.82 26.28
CA GLN A 365 85.70 37.30 25.04
C GLN A 365 86.02 38.79 25.15
N ARG A 366 85.08 39.62 25.60
CA ARG A 366 85.33 41.05 25.85
C ARG A 366 86.42 41.30 26.90
N GLU A 367 86.60 40.42 27.89
CA GLU A 367 87.72 40.49 28.84
C GLU A 367 89.06 40.08 28.21
N LEU A 368 89.08 39.02 27.39
CA LEU A 368 90.29 38.60 26.66
C LEU A 368 90.72 39.65 25.63
N ASP A 369 89.78 40.24 24.90
CA ASP A 369 90.02 41.33 23.93
C ASP A 369 90.64 42.54 24.65
N ARG A 370 90.15 42.90 25.84
CA ARG A 370 90.75 43.96 26.69
C ARG A 370 92.19 43.62 27.10
N ILE A 371 92.44 42.39 27.55
CA ILE A 371 93.79 41.94 27.94
C ILE A 371 94.73 41.91 26.73
N GLU A 372 94.23 41.57 25.53
CA GLU A 372 95.03 41.59 24.31
C GLU A 372 95.31 43.03 23.82
N GLU A 373 94.34 43.94 23.92
CA GLU A 373 94.58 45.38 23.73
C GLU A 373 95.64 45.93 24.70
N GLU A 374 95.58 45.59 25.98
CA GLU A 374 96.58 45.98 26.98
C GLU A 374 97.97 45.41 26.65
N LYS A 375 98.05 44.14 26.24
CA LYS A 375 99.29 43.52 25.77
C LYS A 375 99.82 44.13 24.48
N ARG A 376 98.95 44.56 23.56
CA ARG A 376 99.35 45.29 22.35
C ARG A 376 99.93 46.66 22.70
N LYS A 377 99.28 47.42 23.58
CA LYS A 377 99.77 48.70 24.09
C LYS A 377 101.11 48.53 24.84
N ALA A 378 101.28 47.46 25.61
CA ALA A 378 102.54 47.14 26.28
C ALA A 378 103.67 46.81 25.29
N LYS A 379 103.42 45.97 24.27
CA LYS A 379 104.40 45.64 23.22
C LYS A 379 104.75 46.85 22.36
N GLU A 380 103.81 47.75 22.10
CA GLU A 380 104.05 49.01 21.39
C GLU A 380 104.93 49.95 22.22
N ALA A 381 104.71 50.02 23.54
CA ALA A 381 105.59 50.75 24.45
C ALA A 381 107.00 50.13 24.58
N GLU A 382 107.12 48.80 24.50
CA GLU A 382 108.40 48.09 24.52
C GLU A 382 109.18 48.26 23.21
N LEU A 383 108.51 48.16 22.06
CA LEU A 383 109.10 48.45 20.75
C LEU A 383 109.54 49.92 20.66
N ARG A 384 108.75 50.85 21.22
CA ARG A 384 109.12 52.25 21.32
C ARG A 384 110.36 52.47 22.18
N ARG A 385 110.53 51.73 23.29
CA ARG A 385 111.78 51.75 24.08
C ARG A 385 112.98 51.21 23.30
N GLN A 386 112.80 50.13 22.54
CA GLN A 386 113.86 49.60 21.67
C GLN A 386 114.23 50.59 20.57
N GLN A 387 113.25 51.30 19.98
CA GLN A 387 113.51 52.39 19.03
C GLN A 387 114.20 53.60 19.70
N GLU A 388 113.89 53.92 20.96
CA GLU A 388 114.60 54.95 21.74
C GLU A 388 116.05 54.54 22.05
N GLU A 389 116.32 53.25 22.30
CA GLU A 389 117.69 52.69 22.50
C GLU A 389 118.50 52.59 21.19
N GLU A 390 117.90 52.13 20.08
CA GLU A 390 118.54 52.12 18.76
C GLU A 390 118.78 53.55 18.24
N ALA A 391 117.83 54.47 18.44
CA ALA A 391 118.03 55.88 18.15
C ALA A 391 119.14 56.50 19.02
N ALA A 392 119.31 56.07 20.28
CA ALA A 392 120.44 56.51 21.11
C ALA A 392 121.78 55.97 20.59
N ALA A 393 121.83 54.74 20.06
CA ALA A 393 123.02 54.17 19.43
C ALA A 393 123.38 54.85 18.11
N ILE A 394 122.39 55.14 17.26
CA ILE A 394 122.59 55.87 16.00
C ILE A 394 122.96 57.34 16.29
N ALA A 395 122.33 57.99 17.26
CA ALA A 395 122.70 59.34 17.69
C ALA A 395 124.10 59.41 18.34
N ALA A 396 124.62 58.31 18.89
CA ALA A 396 126.01 58.23 19.35
C ALA A 396 127.01 58.13 18.17
N ALA A 397 126.63 57.44 17.09
CA ALA A 397 127.41 57.40 15.85
C ALA A 397 127.35 58.72 15.07
N GLU A 398 126.17 59.35 14.96
CA GLU A 398 126.01 60.66 14.31
C GLU A 398 126.66 61.80 15.10
N LYS A 399 126.74 61.71 16.45
CA LYS A 399 127.51 62.67 17.27
C LYS A 399 129.03 62.65 17.01
N ALA A 400 129.56 61.61 16.36
CA ALA A 400 130.96 61.60 15.89
C ALA A 400 131.13 62.20 14.48
N ALA A 401 130.06 62.31 13.69
CA ALA A 401 130.11 62.75 12.29
C ALA A 401 129.49 64.13 12.04
N ALA A 402 128.58 64.60 12.90
CA ALA A 402 127.85 65.86 12.75
C ALA A 402 128.46 67.04 13.53
N ALA A 403 129.77 67.02 13.80
CA ALA A 403 130.52 68.13 14.38
C ALA A 403 130.93 69.21 13.34
N THR A 404 130.33 69.20 12.14
CA THR A 404 130.52 70.19 11.09
C THR A 404 129.17 70.73 10.59
N ALA A 405 128.88 71.99 10.94
CA ALA A 405 127.86 72.90 10.37
C ALA A 405 126.44 72.30 10.11
N ALA A 406 125.44 72.44 10.98
CA ALA A 406 124.77 73.64 11.50
C ALA A 406 123.73 74.31 10.57
N ALA A 407 122.55 74.60 11.16
CA ALA A 407 121.46 75.46 10.68
C ALA A 407 120.57 74.89 9.52
N ALA A 408 119.26 75.14 9.44
CA ALA A 408 118.39 76.03 10.23
C ALA A 408 116.89 75.65 10.24
N ALA A 409 116.20 76.06 11.31
CA ALA A 409 114.83 76.62 11.35
C ALA A 409 113.56 75.75 11.16
N ALA A 410 112.50 76.19 11.85
CA ALA A 410 111.12 75.67 11.91
C ALA A 410 110.17 76.56 11.04
N PRO A 411 108.84 76.71 11.26
CA PRO A 411 107.80 75.91 11.95
C PRO A 411 106.48 75.74 11.08
N VAL A 412 105.30 75.54 11.71
CA VAL A 412 103.92 76.04 11.31
C VAL A 412 102.84 75.08 10.70
N VAL A 413 101.76 74.86 11.51
CA VAL A 413 100.27 74.77 11.22
C VAL A 413 99.61 73.61 10.42
N ALA A 414 98.78 72.82 11.14
CA ALA A 414 97.31 72.52 11.08
C ALA A 414 96.51 72.50 9.73
N PRO A 415 95.19 72.15 9.68
CA PRO A 415 94.27 71.54 10.68
C PRO A 415 93.32 70.41 10.14
N SER A 416 92.35 70.00 10.98
CA SER A 416 91.00 69.46 10.65
C SER A 416 90.85 68.04 10.07
N ASP A 417 89.82 67.24 10.38
CA ASP A 417 88.85 67.13 11.51
C ASP A 417 88.19 65.70 11.40
N ASN A 418 87.13 65.22 12.09
CA ASN A 418 86.08 65.84 12.90
C ASN A 418 85.40 64.85 13.90
N GLU A 419 84.48 65.39 14.72
CA GLU A 419 83.21 64.79 15.25
C GLU A 419 83.16 63.31 15.71
N THR A 420 83.17 63.00 17.02
CA THR A 420 82.04 62.98 18.01
C THR A 420 80.99 61.86 17.82
N ALA A 421 80.29 61.33 18.83
CA ALA A 421 80.50 61.19 20.28
C ALA A 421 79.44 60.20 20.83
N ALA A 422 79.67 59.58 21.99
CA ALA A 422 78.72 58.70 22.69
C ALA A 422 77.87 59.51 23.72
N PRO A 423 77.24 58.91 24.76
CA PRO A 423 76.10 57.97 24.79
C PRO A 423 74.94 58.51 25.68
N SER A 424 73.83 57.76 25.87
CA SER A 424 73.06 57.73 27.16
C SER A 424 71.94 56.67 27.16
N ALA A 425 71.40 56.34 28.35
CA ALA A 425 70.40 55.29 28.60
C ALA A 425 69.01 55.84 29.06
N PRO A 426 68.28 55.27 30.05
CA PRO A 426 67.12 54.39 29.83
C PRO A 426 65.80 54.89 30.48
N LYS A 427 64.63 54.22 30.24
CA LYS A 427 63.58 53.86 31.25
C LYS A 427 62.26 53.28 30.67
N LYS A 428 61.40 52.82 31.59
CA LYS A 428 60.14 52.05 31.44
C LYS A 428 58.89 52.96 31.33
N PHE A 429 57.82 52.53 30.63
CA PHE A 429 56.40 52.83 31.00
C PHE A 429 55.39 51.87 30.31
N ILE A 430 54.11 51.93 30.69
CA ILE A 430 52.99 51.04 30.29
C ILE A 430 51.82 51.88 29.67
N PRO A 431 50.53 51.48 29.72
CA PRO A 431 49.73 50.76 28.70
C PRO A 431 48.79 51.61 27.80
N SER A 432 48.03 50.92 26.94
CA SER A 432 46.63 51.21 26.53
C SER A 432 46.34 51.97 25.22
N ALA A 433 45.49 51.33 24.39
CA ALA A 433 44.56 51.90 23.40
C ALA A 433 45.07 52.60 22.11
N LEU A 434 45.25 51.80 21.05
CA LEU A 434 45.00 52.14 19.63
C LEU A 434 44.28 50.90 19.05
N ARG A 435 43.02 50.90 18.58
CA ARG A 435 42.40 51.61 17.42
C ARG A 435 43.31 51.57 16.18
N SER A 436 42.88 51.10 15.00
CA SER A 436 41.51 51.13 14.45
C SER A 436 41.26 50.12 13.29
N ARG A 437 39.96 49.95 13.00
CA ARG A 437 39.31 49.32 11.82
C ARG A 437 39.78 49.94 10.47
N PRO A 438 39.50 49.34 9.28
CA PRO A 438 38.13 49.20 8.73
C PRO A 438 37.82 47.83 8.06
N ALA A 439 36.55 47.35 8.15
CA ALA A 439 35.55 47.25 7.04
C ALA A 439 35.66 45.94 6.23
N GLU A 440 34.63 45.22 5.78
CA GLU A 440 33.14 45.27 5.80
C GLU A 440 32.64 43.82 5.53
N SER A 441 31.40 43.37 5.71
CA SER A 441 30.17 43.94 6.28
C SER A 441 29.28 42.82 6.87
N GLN A 442 28.66 43.18 8.01
CA GLN A 442 27.27 42.98 8.45
C GLN A 442 26.24 42.37 7.45
N SER A 443 25.14 41.72 7.88
CA SER A 443 24.71 41.29 9.24
C SER A 443 23.47 40.37 9.25
N SER A 444 23.26 39.73 10.41
CA SER A 444 21.99 39.55 11.16
C SER A 444 20.94 38.49 10.76
N LYS A 445 20.59 37.67 11.78
CA LYS A 445 19.42 36.78 11.96
C LYS A 445 18.14 37.63 12.26
N PRO A 446 16.92 37.08 12.58
CA PRO A 446 16.43 35.68 12.66
C PRO A 446 15.05 35.44 11.97
N SER A 447 14.43 34.27 12.20
CA SER A 447 13.05 33.89 11.77
C SER A 447 11.95 34.48 12.67
N PRO A 448 10.72 34.74 12.16
CA PRO A 448 9.57 33.85 12.41
C PRO A 448 8.57 33.68 11.21
N ALA A 449 7.48 32.94 11.40
CA ALA A 449 6.40 32.62 10.41
C ALA A 449 5.03 33.27 10.82
N PRO A 450 3.84 33.04 10.18
CA PRO A 450 3.47 32.28 8.95
C PRO A 450 2.41 32.92 7.98
N ALA A 451 2.17 32.26 6.82
CA ALA A 451 0.95 32.25 5.95
C ALA A 451 0.54 33.55 5.16
N PRO A 452 -0.38 33.51 4.14
CA PRO A 452 -1.07 32.37 3.47
C PRO A 452 -1.05 32.34 1.90
N ALA A 453 -1.50 31.20 1.34
CA ALA A 453 -2.16 30.94 0.05
C ALA A 453 -1.95 31.80 -1.23
N SER A 454 -1.63 31.11 -2.35
CA SER A 454 -2.23 31.39 -3.67
C SER A 454 -2.36 30.09 -4.49
N ALA A 455 -3.28 30.06 -5.46
CA ALA A 455 -3.62 28.85 -6.23
C ALA A 455 -3.45 29.06 -7.74
N SER A 456 -2.91 28.06 -8.44
CA SER A 456 -3.06 27.81 -9.88
C SER A 456 -2.59 26.37 -10.15
N ALA A 457 -3.40 25.38 -10.52
CA ALA A 457 -4.38 25.23 -11.61
C ALA A 457 -3.76 24.77 -12.94
N TYR A 458 -4.07 23.51 -13.33
CA TYR A 458 -3.77 22.82 -14.60
C TYR A 458 -2.26 22.59 -14.90
N ASN A 459 -1.83 21.52 -15.58
CA ASN A 459 -2.56 20.64 -16.50
C ASN A 459 -2.05 19.19 -16.51
N ASN A 460 -2.91 18.24 -16.94
CA ASN A 460 -2.53 16.84 -17.23
C ASN A 460 -1.63 16.74 -18.47
N SER A 461 -0.81 15.68 -18.58
CA SER A 461 -0.93 14.64 -19.63
C SER A 461 0.37 13.83 -19.86
N TRP A 462 0.19 12.58 -20.30
CA TRP A 462 1.17 11.61 -20.85
C TRP A 462 2.11 10.88 -19.85
N SER A 463 2.36 9.58 -20.01
CA SER A 463 1.68 8.59 -20.88
C SER A 463 1.85 7.14 -20.40
N ASN A 464 0.86 6.33 -20.77
CA ASN A 464 0.74 4.90 -20.49
C ASN A 464 1.62 4.06 -21.44
N SER A 465 2.49 3.18 -20.94
CA SER A 465 2.89 1.94 -21.65
C SER A 465 3.73 0.98 -20.78
N ARG A 466 3.09 -0.04 -20.19
CA ARG A 466 3.54 -1.45 -20.20
C ARG A 466 2.61 -2.33 -19.34
N TYR A 467 1.58 -2.90 -19.99
CA TYR A 467 1.04 -4.21 -19.62
C TYR A 467 0.59 -4.91 -20.90
N ARG A 468 1.15 -6.09 -21.18
CA ARG A 468 0.86 -6.92 -22.36
C ARG A 468 0.79 -8.38 -21.92
N GLY A 469 -0.32 -9.03 -22.25
CA GLY A 469 -0.41 -10.49 -22.43
C GLY A 469 -0.48 -11.31 -21.14
N GLY A 470 -1.62 -11.95 -20.92
CA GLY A 470 -1.86 -12.83 -19.79
C GLY A 470 -3.27 -13.40 -19.85
N GLU A 471 -3.59 -14.07 -20.96
CA GLU A 471 -4.87 -14.77 -21.12
C GLU A 471 -4.96 -15.90 -20.10
N ASN A 472 -6.07 -16.02 -19.38
CA ASN A 472 -6.48 -17.33 -18.88
C ASN A 472 -8.00 -17.44 -18.79
N THR A 473 -8.49 -18.63 -19.11
CA THR A 473 -9.92 -18.90 -19.32
C THR A 473 -10.61 -19.26 -18.02
N SER A 474 -11.83 -18.73 -17.78
CA SER A 474 -12.75 -19.31 -16.80
C SER A 474 -14.17 -19.40 -17.38
N SER A 475 -14.50 -20.62 -17.80
CA SER A 475 -15.83 -21.03 -18.24
C SER A 475 -16.81 -21.03 -17.05
N TYR A 476 -17.77 -20.11 -17.06
CA TYR A 476 -18.98 -20.24 -16.23
C TYR A 476 -20.09 -20.90 -17.05
N GLY A 477 -20.48 -22.11 -16.62
CA GLY A 477 -21.47 -22.93 -17.29
C GLY A 477 -22.87 -22.31 -17.28
N ARG A 478 -23.57 -22.46 -18.41
CA ARG A 478 -24.94 -21.98 -18.62
C ARG A 478 -25.88 -23.20 -18.74
N PRO A 479 -26.76 -23.49 -17.77
CA PRO A 479 -27.74 -24.56 -17.91
C PRO A 479 -28.95 -24.05 -18.69
N ASN A 480 -29.17 -24.54 -19.90
CA ASN A 480 -30.42 -24.36 -20.63
C ASN A 480 -30.63 -25.53 -21.61
N GLY A 481 -31.19 -26.62 -21.08
CA GLY A 481 -31.76 -27.72 -21.86
C GLY A 481 -33.21 -27.91 -21.45
N ALA A 482 -34.14 -27.46 -22.29
CA ALA A 482 -35.56 -27.68 -22.07
C ALA A 482 -35.97 -29.05 -22.65
N PRO A 483 -36.58 -29.96 -21.87
CA PRO A 483 -37.13 -31.20 -22.42
C PRO A 483 -38.46 -30.93 -23.13
N GLN A 484 -38.56 -31.44 -24.34
CA GLN A 484 -39.71 -31.35 -25.23
C GLN A 484 -40.83 -32.27 -24.71
N ALA A 485 -41.96 -31.70 -24.27
CA ALA A 485 -43.11 -32.50 -23.82
C ALA A 485 -43.86 -33.09 -25.02
N TYR A 486 -44.03 -34.41 -25.04
CA TYR A 486 -44.70 -35.15 -26.10
C TYR A 486 -46.19 -35.29 -25.78
N GLU A 487 -47.08 -34.78 -26.63
CA GLU A 487 -48.53 -34.98 -26.47
C GLU A 487 -48.94 -36.40 -26.89
N PRO A 488 -49.65 -37.18 -26.05
CA PRO A 488 -50.36 -38.37 -26.50
C PRO A 488 -51.74 -37.99 -27.08
N SER A 489 -52.01 -38.46 -28.29
CA SER A 489 -53.23 -38.19 -29.04
C SER A 489 -54.46 -38.93 -28.50
N LYS A 490 -55.65 -38.38 -28.75
CA LYS A 490 -56.94 -38.91 -28.27
C LYS A 490 -57.34 -40.21 -28.99
N GLY A 491 -57.33 -41.33 -28.26
CA GLY A 491 -57.71 -42.66 -28.75
C GLY A 491 -59.12 -43.12 -28.32
N ARG A 492 -60.11 -42.83 -29.18
CA ARG A 492 -61.41 -43.51 -29.42
C ARG A 492 -62.03 -44.47 -28.37
N VAL A 493 -63.31 -44.20 -28.06
CA VAL A 493 -64.25 -45.04 -27.27
C VAL A 493 -64.70 -46.33 -28.01
N ALA A 494 -64.74 -47.45 -27.28
CA ALA A 494 -65.62 -48.63 -27.47
C ALA A 494 -65.67 -49.37 -26.11
N SER A 495 -66.80 -49.73 -25.46
CA SER A 495 -68.04 -50.41 -25.88
C SER A 495 -67.95 -51.95 -25.99
N SER A 496 -68.02 -52.64 -24.85
CA SER A 496 -68.47 -54.04 -24.59
C SER A 496 -68.51 -54.18 -23.04
N LYS A 497 -69.56 -54.69 -22.36
CA LYS A 497 -69.96 -56.10 -22.20
C LYS A 497 -68.76 -57.00 -21.83
N GLU A 498 -68.80 -57.78 -20.75
CA GLU A 498 -69.93 -58.31 -19.96
C GLU A 498 -69.93 -57.88 -18.48
#